data_AF-A0A1I8QCA2-F1
#
_entry.id   AF-A0A1I8QCA2-F1
#
_cell.length_a   1.000
_cell.length_b   1.000
_cell.length_c   1.000
_cell.angle_alpha   90.00
_cell.angle_beta   90.00
_cell.angle_gamma   90.00
#
_symmetry.space_group_name_H-M   'P 1'
#
loop_
_entity.id
_entity.type
_entity.pdbx_description
1 polymer ?
#
loop_
_entity_poly.entity_id
_entity_poly.type
_entity_poly.pdbx_seq_one_letter_code
_entity_poly.pdbx_strand_id
1 'polypeptide(L)' 'MVFVKSWEDFEIAAENMYMANPAACRYTMKYIHTKGHILLKMTDNVKCIQYKAENMPDLKKIEKFSGNLMGHMASKE' A
#
# COMPACT_ATOMS: atom_id res chain seq x y z
N MET A 1 -6.50 13.00 -1.94
CA MET A 1 -5.61 12.03 -1.27
C MET A 1 -6.01 11.98 0.18
N VAL A 2 -6.33 10.80 0.71
CA VAL A 2 -6.75 10.64 2.11
C VAL A 2 -5.74 9.75 2.83
N PHE A 3 -5.28 10.20 4.00
CA PHE A 3 -4.48 9.37 4.89
C PHE A 3 -5.41 8.50 5.73
N VAL A 4 -5.24 7.19 5.58
CA VAL A 4 -5.93 6.19 6.38
C VAL A 4 -5.20 6.07 7.72
N LYS A 5 -5.98 5.96 8.81
CA LYS A 5 -5.43 5.94 10.18
C LYS A 5 -5.03 4.55 10.65
N SER A 6 -5.76 3.52 10.23
CA SER A 6 -5.47 2.11 10.54
C SER A 6 -4.74 1.45 9.38
N TRP A 7 -3.82 0.55 9.71
CA TRP A 7 -3.18 -0.32 8.72
C TRP A 7 -4.20 -1.22 8.04
N GLU A 8 -5.11 -1.81 8.83
CA GLU A 8 -6.11 -2.77 8.38
C GLU A 8 -7.04 -2.14 7.33
N ASP A 9 -7.47 -0.89 7.58
CA ASP A 9 -8.27 -0.12 6.62
C ASP A 9 -7.48 0.16 5.32
N PHE A 10 -6.17 0.43 5.43
CA PHE A 10 -5.32 0.68 4.26
C PHE A 10 -5.13 -0.59 3.43
N GLU A 11 -4.85 -1.72 4.07
CA GLU A 11 -4.65 -3.03 3.44
C GLU A 11 -5.91 -3.44 2.66
N ILE A 12 -7.08 -3.43 3.32
CA ILE A 12 -8.36 -3.77 2.68
C ILE A 12 -8.66 -2.83 1.51
N ALA A 13 -8.48 -1.51 1.68
CA ALA A 13 -8.76 -0.56 0.61
C ALA A 13 -7.78 -0.70 -0.56
N ALA A 14 -6.51 -1.01 -0.29
CA ALA A 14 -5.48 -1.19 -1.32
C ALA A 14 -5.69 -2.48 -2.12
N GLU A 15 -6.02 -3.59 -1.45
CA GLU A 15 -6.34 -4.86 -2.10
C GLU A 15 -7.59 -4.72 -2.97
N ASN A 16 -8.68 -4.14 -2.43
CA ASN A 16 -9.90 -3.93 -3.20
C ASN A 16 -9.67 -3.04 -4.43
N MET A 17 -8.83 -2.01 -4.31
CA MET A 17 -8.48 -1.15 -5.43
C MET A 17 -7.70 -1.94 -6.49
N TYR A 18 -6.71 -2.73 -6.07
CA TYR A 18 -5.92 -3.56 -6.97
C TYR A 18 -6.77 -4.61 -7.69
N MET A 19 -7.62 -5.35 -6.96
CA MET A 19 -8.49 -6.39 -7.53
C MET A 19 -9.52 -5.83 -8.51
N ALA A 20 -9.97 -4.58 -8.32
CA ALA A 20 -10.93 -3.96 -9.22
C ALA A 20 -10.33 -3.62 -10.59
N ASN A 21 -9.08 -3.15 -10.64
CA ASN A 21 -8.38 -2.89 -11.89
C ASN A 21 -6.84 -2.93 -11.69
N PRO A 22 -6.23 -4.12 -11.83
CA PRO A 22 -4.79 -4.28 -11.63
C PRO A 22 -3.94 -3.42 -12.57
N ALA A 23 -4.36 -3.26 -13.83
CA ALA A 23 -3.59 -2.56 -14.86
C ALA A 23 -3.53 -1.04 -14.66
N ALA A 24 -4.55 -0.46 -14.02
CA ALA A 24 -4.59 0.98 -13.72
C ALA A 24 -3.98 1.31 -12.34
N CYS A 25 -3.74 0.30 -11.50
CA CYS A 25 -3.28 0.50 -10.13
C CYS A 25 -1.76 0.64 -10.02
N ARG A 26 -1.34 1.47 -9.06
CA ARG A 26 0.07 1.66 -8.72
C ARG A 26 0.27 1.76 -7.21
N TYR A 27 1.08 0.86 -6.69
CA TYR A 27 1.61 0.92 -5.34
C TYR A 27 2.97 1.62 -5.33
N THR A 28 3.17 2.56 -4.40
CA THR A 28 4.46 3.23 -4.20
C THR A 28 4.78 3.35 -2.72
N MET A 29 6.05 3.15 -2.39
CA MET A 29 6.61 3.30 -1.06
C MET A 29 7.68 4.41 -1.07
N LYS A 30 7.63 5.32 -0.09
CA LYS A 30 8.62 6.38 0.10
C LYS A 30 9.17 6.32 1.53
N TYR A 31 10.43 5.91 1.65
CA TYR A 31 11.16 5.96 2.92
C TYR A 31 11.73 7.36 3.18
N ILE A 32 11.54 7.88 4.39
CA ILE A 32 12.04 9.20 4.80
C ILE A 32 12.81 9.04 6.11
N HIS A 33 14.11 8.75 6.00
CA HIS A 33 14.99 8.47 7.14
C HIS A 33 14.98 9.60 8.19
N THR A 34 15.08 10.85 7.75
CA THR A 34 15.12 12.03 8.64
C THR A 34 13.88 12.22 9.50
N LYS A 35 12.75 11.61 9.12
CA LYS A 35 11.49 11.66 9.86
C LYS A 35 11.10 10.32 10.47
N GLY A 36 11.93 9.29 10.33
CA GLY A 36 11.71 7.96 10.89
C GLY A 36 10.46 7.25 10.39
N HIS A 37 9.95 7.56 9.18
CA HIS A 37 8.71 6.98 8.69
C HIS A 37 8.75 6.55 7.23
N ILE A 38 7.78 5.71 6.87
CA ILE A 38 7.52 5.27 5.50
C ILE A 38 6.13 5.76 5.10
N LEU A 39 6.03 6.37 3.93
CA LEU A 39 4.76 6.72 3.30
C LEU A 39 4.42 5.68 2.24
N LEU A 40 3.24 5.10 2.35
CA LEU A 40 2.68 4.17 1.39
C LEU A 40 1.55 4.87 0.63
N LYS A 41 1.43 4.55 -0.64
CA LYS A 41 0.37 5.09 -1.49
C LYS A 41 -0.09 4.01 -2.47
N MET A 42 -1.40 3.84 -2.59
CA MET A 42 -2.05 3.09 -3.66
C MET A 42 -2.98 4.03 -4.43
N THR A 43 -2.98 3.94 -5.75
CA THR A 43 -3.83 4.77 -6.61
C THR A 43 -4.11 4.11 -7.95
N ASP A 44 -5.32 4.32 -8.47
CA ASP A 44 -5.79 3.97 -9.81
C ASP A 44 -5.90 5.21 -10.74
N ASN A 45 -5.28 6.33 -10.35
CA ASN A 45 -5.42 7.68 -10.94
C ASN A 45 -6.77 8.38 -10.74
N VAL A 46 -7.76 7.73 -10.11
CA VAL A 46 -9.06 8.33 -9.75
C VAL A 46 -9.15 8.51 -8.24
N LYS A 47 -8.90 7.43 -7.50
CA LYS A 47 -8.83 7.37 -6.04
C LYS A 47 -7.38 7.22 -5.61
N CYS A 48 -7.07 7.77 -4.45
CA CYS A 48 -5.73 7.67 -3.88
C CYS A 48 -5.82 7.59 -2.36
N ILE A 49 -5.33 6.46 -1.84
CA ILE A 49 -5.22 6.18 -0.42
C ILE A 49 -3.74 6.19 -0.01
N GLN A 50 -3.48 6.69 1.19
CA GLN A 50 -2.13 6.78 1.74
C GLN A 50 -2.11 6.28 3.18
N TYR A 51 -0.99 5.70 3.58
CA TYR A 51 -0.74 5.28 4.95
C TYR A 51 0.65 5.73 5.37
N LYS A 52 0.76 6.21 6.61
CA LYS A 52 2.01 6.64 7.22
C LYS A 52 2.38 5.63 8.29
N ALA A 53 3.44 4.88 8.06
CA ALA A 53 3.98 3.93 9.02
C ALA A 53 5.12 4.60 9.81
N GLU A 54 4.92 4.73 11.11
CA GLU A 54 5.91 5.32 12.04
C GLU A 54 6.44 4.28 13.04
N ASN A 55 5.82 3.11 13.12
CA ASN A 55 6.11 2.10 14.12
C ASN A 55 6.81 0.89 13.49
N MET A 56 7.76 0.29 14.21
CA MET A 56 8.46 -0.91 13.75
C MET A 56 7.55 -2.11 13.40
N PRO A 57 6.45 -2.40 14.14
CA PRO A 57 5.58 -3.53 13.79
C PRO A 57 4.95 -3.40 12.41
N ASP A 58 4.70 -2.18 11.94
CA ASP A 58 4.09 -1.92 10.63
C ASP A 58 5.03 -2.34 9.49
N LEU A 59 6.36 -2.33 9.71
CA LEU A 59 7.33 -2.74 8.69
C LEU A 59 7.12 -4.20 8.23
N LYS A 60 6.86 -5.11 9.17
CA LYS A 60 6.58 -6.51 8.83
C LYS A 60 5.27 -6.67 8.06
N LYS A 61 4.27 -5.85 8.40
CA LYS A 61 2.98 -5.84 7.68
C LYS A 61 3.18 -5.33 6.24
N ILE A 62 3.97 -4.27 6.07
CA ILE A 62 4.32 -3.69 4.77
C ILE A 62 5.07 -4.68 3.88
N GLU A 63 6.06 -5.38 4.45
CA GLU A 63 6.83 -6.40 3.74
C GLU A 63 5.90 -7.53 3.25
N LYS A 64 5.04 -8.05 4.13
CA LYS A 64 4.07 -9.09 3.80
C LYS A 64 3.10 -8.62 2.70
N PHE A 65 2.53 -7.43 2.84
CA PHE A 65 1.61 -6.86 1.87
C PHE A 65 2.27 -6.67 0.50
N SER A 66 3.50 -6.13 0.48
CA SER A 66 4.25 -5.94 -0.77
C SER A 66 4.55 -7.28 -1.44
N GLY A 67 4.91 -8.31 -0.68
CA GLY A 67 5.12 -9.67 -1.17
C GLY A 67 3.85 -10.27 -1.79
N ASN A 68 2.71 -10.17 -1.10
CA ASN A 68 1.42 -10.63 -1.60
C ASN A 68 1.03 -9.92 -2.89
N LEU A 69 1.18 -8.60 -2.94
CA LEU A 69 0.85 -7.78 -4.11
C LEU A 69 1.72 -8.17 -5.31
N MET A 70 3.03 -8.36 -5.12
CA MET A 70 3.92 -8.86 -6.17
C MET A 70 3.51 -10.26 -6.64
N GLY A 71 3.09 -11.14 -5.72
CA GLY A 71 2.55 -12.46 -6.06
C GLY A 71 1.34 -12.38 -6.99
N HIS A 72 0.36 -11.52 -6.66
CA HIS A 72 -0.82 -11.28 -7.49
C HIS A 72 -0.50 -10.57 -8.82
N MET A 73 0.57 -9.78 -8.90
CA MET A 73 1.00 -9.14 -10.16
C MET A 73 1.71 -10.12 -11.07
N ALA A 74 2.35 -11.14 -10.51
CA ALA A 74 3.10 -12.15 -11.25
C ALA A 74 2.26 -13.40 -11.60
N SER A 75 1.15 -13.65 -10.90
CA SER A 75 0.22 -14.73 -11.24
C SER A 75 -0.45 -14.46 -12.59
N LYS A 76 -0.68 -15.52 -13.37
CA LYS A 76 -1.38 -15.45 -14.67
C LYS A 76 -2.91 -15.50 -14.52
N GLU A 77 -3.37 -15.62 -13.28
CA GLU A 77 -4.77 -15.61 -12.84
C GLU A 77 -4.96 -14.49 -11.83
#